data_AF-A0A7R8WQ74-F1
#
_entry.id   AF-A0A7R8WQ74-F1
#
_cell.length_a   1.000
_cell.length_b   1.000
_cell.length_c   1.000
_cell.angle_alpha   90.00
_cell.angle_beta   90.00
_cell.angle_gamma   90.00
#
_symmetry.space_group_name_H-M   'P 1'
#
loop_
_entity.id
_entity.type
_entity.pdbx_description
1 polymer ?
#
loop_
_entity_poly.entity_id
_entity_poly.type
_entity_poly.pdbx_seq_one_letter_code
_entity_poly.pdbx_strand_id
1 'polypeptide(L)'
;MYAAKLVHYQYIAMEARIMLAVMDHNENVNRKKKDTPVASYSKATKLWTMKDKKEDKTYHFREDVISRTVALATSATAKVQDLASKETRERREVLNVPQCVAKTPKPPIEQMMSDYRKRKELQQEVSEKRRRND
;
A
#
# COMPACT_ATOMS: atom_id res chain seq x y z
N MET A 1 18.93 23.11 -8.98
CA MET A 1 18.40 23.69 -7.73
C MET A 1 18.15 22.55 -6.76
N TYR A 2 19.11 22.26 -5.86
CA TYR A 2 19.00 21.18 -4.88
C TYR A 2 18.08 21.68 -3.75
N ALA A 3 16.92 21.06 -3.57
CA ALA A 3 16.07 21.36 -2.42
C ALA A 3 16.82 21.00 -1.13
N ALA A 4 16.89 21.93 -0.18
CA ALA A 4 17.60 21.74 1.08
C ALA A 4 17.04 20.51 1.84
N LYS A 5 17.92 19.55 2.13
CA LYS A 5 17.59 18.23 2.72
C LYS A 5 17.30 18.30 4.23
N LEU A 6 16.84 19.43 4.75
CA LEU A 6 16.56 19.62 6.18
C LEU A 6 15.43 20.63 6.36
N VAL A 7 14.23 20.29 5.88
CA VAL A 7 13.04 20.87 6.50
C VAL A 7 12.96 20.21 7.88
N HIS A 8 13.41 20.92 8.91
CA HIS A 8 13.13 20.55 10.30
C HIS A 8 11.61 20.49 10.44
N TYR A 9 11.02 19.30 10.28
CA TYR A 9 9.65 19.08 10.67
C TYR A 9 9.59 19.43 12.15
N GLN A 10 8.79 20.44 12.51
CA GLN A 10 8.51 20.72 13.91
C GLN A 10 8.11 19.40 14.58
N TYR A 11 8.67 19.15 15.76
CA TYR A 11 8.56 17.87 16.48
C TYR A 11 7.11 17.34 16.51
N ILE A 12 6.15 18.25 16.69
CA ILE A 12 4.71 17.99 16.69
C ILE A 12 4.21 17.35 15.38
N ALA A 13 4.66 17.83 14.21
CA ALA A 13 4.24 17.27 12.92
C ALA A 13 4.85 15.88 12.68
N MET A 14 6.05 15.64 13.19
CA MET A 14 6.70 14.33 13.10
C MET A 14 6.03 13.31 14.03
N GLU A 15 5.70 13.72 15.25
CA GLU A 15 4.94 12.95 16.22
C GLU A 15 3.56 12.56 15.67
N ALA A 16 2.82 13.52 15.09
CA ALA A 16 1.54 13.26 14.45
C ALA A 16 1.66 12.24 13.31
N ARG A 17 2.71 12.32 12.48
CA ARG A 17 2.97 11.33 11.41
C ARG A 17 3.24 9.93 11.97
N ILE A 18 4.00 9.83 13.06
CA ILE A 18 4.28 8.56 13.72
C ILE A 18 2.99 7.97 14.30
N MET A 19 2.19 8.77 15.01
CA MET A 19 0.90 8.33 15.55
C MET A 19 -0.04 7.84 14.45
N LEU A 20 -0.15 8.58 13.33
CA LEU A 20 -0.94 8.14 12.17
C LEU A 20 -0.42 6.84 11.57
N ALA A 21 0.90 6.64 11.52
CA ALA A 21 1.50 5.40 11.04
C ALA A 21 1.23 4.22 11.99
N VAL A 22 1.24 4.45 13.30
CA VAL A 22 0.87 3.44 14.31
C VAL A 22 -0.61 3.07 14.19
N MET A 23 -1.50 4.05 14.02
CA MET A 23 -2.93 3.79 13.79
C MET A 23 -3.16 3.00 12.49
N ASP A 24 -2.49 3.37 11.40
CA ASP A 24 -2.53 2.63 10.12
C ASP A 24 -2.06 1.18 10.29
N HIS A 25 -0.99 0.98 11.05
CA HIS A 25 -0.46 -0.36 11.33
C HIS A 25 -1.45 -1.18 12.14
N ASN A 26 -1.95 -0.63 13.25
CA ASN A 26 -2.83 -1.34 14.18
C ASN A 26 -4.15 -1.76 13.53
N GLU A 27 -4.76 -0.90 12.72
CA GLU A 27 -5.99 -1.26 11.99
C GLU A 27 -5.74 -2.39 10.99
N ASN A 28 -4.55 -2.42 10.38
CA ASN A 28 -4.23 -3.32 9.28
C ASN A 28 -3.36 -4.54 9.67
N VAL A 29 -3.01 -4.70 10.95
CA VAL A 29 -2.05 -5.74 11.41
C VAL A 29 -2.58 -7.15 11.19
N ASN A 30 -3.88 -7.34 11.44
CA ASN A 30 -4.56 -8.64 11.39
C ASN A 30 -5.21 -8.97 10.04
N ARG A 31 -4.88 -8.21 8.97
CA ARG A 31 -5.39 -8.46 7.62
C ARG A 31 -5.11 -9.90 7.19
N LYS A 32 -6.17 -10.61 6.83
CA LYS A 32 -6.06 -12.00 6.40
C LYS A 32 -5.49 -12.06 4.99
N LYS A 33 -4.98 -13.23 4.65
CA LYS A 33 -4.62 -13.53 3.26
C LYS A 33 -5.92 -13.71 2.48
N LYS A 34 -5.98 -13.12 1.29
CA LYS A 34 -7.02 -13.39 0.32
C LYS A 34 -6.79 -14.78 -0.24
N ASP A 35 -7.87 -15.54 -0.44
CA ASP A 35 -7.80 -16.94 -0.90
C ASP A 35 -7.16 -17.08 -2.28
N THR A 36 -7.24 -16.03 -3.10
CA THR A 36 -6.71 -16.02 -4.45
C THR A 36 -5.35 -15.31 -4.50
N PRO A 37 -4.25 -16.02 -4.83
CA PRO A 37 -2.96 -15.38 -5.05
C PRO A 37 -2.98 -14.55 -6.34
N VAL A 38 -2.12 -13.55 -6.39
CA VAL A 38 -2.07 -12.58 -7.50
C VAL A 38 -0.73 -12.66 -8.23
N ALA A 39 -0.79 -12.60 -9.56
CA ALA A 39 0.39 -12.57 -10.40
C ALA A 39 1.14 -11.24 -10.26
N SER A 40 2.44 -11.31 -9.98
CA SER A 40 3.31 -10.15 -9.80
C SER A 40 4.62 -10.36 -10.56
N TYR A 41 5.01 -9.36 -11.35
CA TYR A 41 6.30 -9.32 -12.02
C TYR A 41 7.36 -8.71 -11.12
N SER A 42 8.44 -9.45 -10.89
CA SER A 42 9.60 -8.96 -10.16
C SER A 42 10.57 -8.29 -11.12
N LYS A 43 10.83 -6.99 -10.96
CA LYS A 43 11.82 -6.26 -11.77
C LYS A 43 13.24 -6.79 -11.56
N ALA A 44 13.56 -7.20 -10.33
CA ALA A 44 14.90 -7.65 -9.96
C ALA A 44 15.23 -9.02 -10.59
N THR A 45 14.31 -9.98 -10.46
CA THR A 45 14.52 -11.33 -10.99
C THR A 45 14.00 -11.51 -12.42
N LYS A 46 13.28 -10.52 -12.96
CA LYS A 46 12.63 -10.55 -14.28
C LYS A 46 11.67 -11.73 -14.48
N LEU A 47 11.09 -12.23 -13.38
CA LEU A 47 10.20 -13.39 -13.39
C LEU A 47 8.78 -13.03 -12.93
N TRP A 48 7.81 -13.69 -13.54
CA TRP A 48 6.43 -13.70 -13.08
C TRP A 48 6.27 -14.71 -11.95
N THR A 49 5.61 -14.30 -10.87
CA THR A 49 5.36 -15.16 -9.71
C THR A 49 3.96 -14.92 -9.17
N MET A 50 3.32 -15.94 -8.61
CA MET A 50 2.14 -15.76 -7.77
C MET A 50 2.56 -15.37 -6.36
N LYS A 51 1.87 -14.40 -5.77
CA LYS A 51 2.08 -13.96 -4.39
C LYS A 51 0.77 -13.97 -3.62
N ASP A 52 0.86 -14.30 -2.33
CA ASP A 52 -0.22 -14.06 -1.38
C ASP A 52 -0.60 -12.58 -1.42
N LYS A 53 -1.86 -12.27 -1.76
CA LYS A 53 -2.41 -10.93 -1.60
C LYS A 53 -3.13 -10.88 -0.25
N LYS A 54 -2.91 -9.86 0.56
CA LYS A 54 -3.73 -9.60 1.76
C LYS A 54 -5.05 -8.95 1.34
N GLU A 55 -6.10 -9.08 2.15
CA GLU A 55 -7.35 -8.30 2.04
C GLU A 55 -7.04 -6.82 1.82
N ASP A 56 -7.86 -6.03 1.14
CA ASP A 56 -7.52 -4.62 0.90
C ASP A 56 -7.41 -3.83 2.24
N LYS A 57 -6.62 -2.75 2.27
CA LYS A 57 -6.46 -1.94 3.49
C LYS A 57 -7.75 -1.18 3.76
N THR A 58 -8.19 -1.15 5.02
CA THR A 58 -9.20 -0.21 5.50
C THR A 58 -8.51 1.02 6.09
N TYR A 59 -9.18 2.16 5.97
CA TYR A 59 -8.67 3.46 6.44
C TYR A 59 -9.76 4.20 7.20
N HIS A 60 -10.54 3.49 8.01
CA HIS A 60 -11.68 4.09 8.72
C HIS A 60 -11.21 5.22 9.64
N PHE A 61 -10.07 5.03 10.31
CA PHE A 61 -9.50 6.09 11.15
C PHE A 61 -9.19 7.39 10.37
N ARG A 62 -8.84 7.31 9.09
CA ARG A 62 -8.55 8.51 8.27
C ARG A 62 -9.84 9.25 7.96
N GLU A 63 -10.89 8.52 7.60
CA GLU A 63 -12.22 9.08 7.36
C GLU A 63 -12.76 9.77 8.62
N ASP A 64 -12.56 9.14 9.79
CA ASP A 64 -12.92 9.71 11.09
C ASP A 64 -12.12 10.96 11.46
N VAL A 65 -10.80 10.95 11.23
CA VAL A 65 -9.97 12.13 11.50
C VAL A 65 -10.36 13.28 10.57
N ILE A 66 -10.52 13.00 9.27
CA ILE A 66 -10.92 14.02 8.29
C ILE A 66 -12.29 14.59 8.65
N SER A 67 -13.28 13.75 8.91
CA SER A 67 -14.64 14.19 9.24
C SER A 67 -14.69 15.03 10.51
N ARG A 68 -13.96 14.66 11.58
CA ARG A 68 -13.84 15.45 12.80
C ARG A 68 -13.11 16.78 12.59
N THR A 69 -12.05 16.78 11.78
CA THR A 69 -11.30 18.00 11.47
C THR A 69 -12.17 18.98 10.67
N VAL A 70 -12.93 18.46 9.71
CA VAL A 70 -13.91 19.24 8.95
C VAL A 70 -15.01 19.78 9.87
N ALA A 71 -15.57 18.95 10.76
CA ALA A 71 -16.60 19.37 11.71
C ALA A 71 -16.10 20.46 12.69
N LEU A 72 -14.86 20.36 13.16
CA LEU A 72 -14.22 21.41 13.97
C LEU A 72 -14.01 22.70 13.17
N ALA A 73 -13.59 22.59 11.90
CA ALA A 73 -13.41 23.74 11.01
C ALA A 73 -14.73 24.42 10.63
N THR A 74 -15.85 23.71 10.61
CA THR A 74 -17.18 24.27 10.29
C THR A 74 -17.93 24.78 11.52
N SER A 75 -17.67 24.23 12.72
CA SER A 75 -18.28 24.67 13.99
C SER A 75 -17.61 25.91 14.58
N ALA A 76 -16.30 26.07 14.40
CA ALA A 76 -15.61 27.33 14.64
C ALA A 76 -15.80 28.20 13.39
N THR A 77 -16.49 29.34 13.52
CA THR A 77 -16.75 30.30 12.45
C THR A 77 -15.47 30.74 11.73
N ALA A 78 -15.07 30.01 10.69
CA ALA A 78 -13.98 30.38 9.80
C ALA A 78 -14.33 29.99 8.36
N LYS A 79 -14.31 31.00 7.49
CA LYS A 79 -14.50 30.89 6.05
C LYS A 79 -13.56 29.82 5.49
N VAL A 80 -14.05 28.60 5.31
CA VAL A 80 -13.41 27.63 4.41
C VAL A 80 -13.70 28.14 3.02
N GLN A 81 -12.85 29.02 2.51
CA GLN A 81 -12.79 29.29 1.09
C GLN A 81 -12.51 27.96 0.41
N ASP A 82 -13.47 27.54 -0.40
CA ASP A 82 -13.50 26.35 -1.23
C ASP A 82 -12.30 26.35 -2.21
N LEU A 83 -11.12 25.98 -1.71
CA LEU A 83 -9.89 25.82 -2.48
C LEU A 83 -9.73 24.40 -3.02
N ALA A 84 -10.68 23.48 -2.73
CA ALA A 84 -10.52 22.07 -3.04
C ALA A 84 -11.17 21.61 -4.35
N SER A 85 -11.99 22.44 -5.02
CA SER A 85 -12.96 21.90 -5.98
C SER A 85 -12.79 22.34 -7.44
N LYS A 86 -11.88 23.27 -7.77
CA LYS A 86 -11.77 23.79 -9.15
C LYS A 86 -10.47 23.43 -9.88
N GLU A 87 -9.33 23.28 -9.21
CA GLU A 87 -8.05 23.01 -9.91
C GLU A 87 -7.84 21.53 -10.27
N THR A 88 -8.51 20.59 -9.61
CA THR A 88 -8.31 19.15 -9.84
C THR A 88 -9.08 18.61 -11.05
N ARG A 89 -10.01 19.39 -11.63
CA ARG A 89 -10.87 18.92 -12.73
C ARG A 89 -10.28 19.17 -14.12
N GLU A 90 -9.37 20.14 -14.28
CA GLU A 90 -8.83 20.55 -15.58
C GLU A 90 -7.51 19.86 -15.98
N ARG A 91 -6.90 19.06 -15.10
CA ARG A 91 -5.68 18.27 -15.40
C ARG A 91 -5.92 16.77 -15.54
N ARG A 92 -7.02 16.35 -16.15
CA ARG A 92 -7.08 15.01 -16.77
C ARG A 92 -6.48 15.07 -18.18
N GLU A 93 -5.23 15.53 -18.27
CA GLU A 93 -4.40 15.10 -19.39
C GLU A 93 -4.33 13.58 -19.31
N VAL A 94 -4.64 12.90 -20.42
CA VAL A 94 -4.50 11.46 -20.55
C VAL A 94 -3.02 11.17 -20.32
N LEU A 95 -2.66 10.84 -19.09
CA LEU A 95 -1.34 10.37 -18.72
C LEU A 95 -1.02 9.24 -19.69
N ASN A 96 -0.04 9.46 -20.56
CA ASN A 96 0.50 8.44 -21.43
C ASN A 96 1.12 7.37 -20.52
N VAL A 97 0.29 6.40 -20.10
CA VAL A 97 0.69 5.39 -19.13
C VAL A 97 1.82 4.60 -19.77
N PRO A 98 3.03 4.61 -19.19
CA PRO A 98 4.13 3.87 -19.78
C PRO A 98 3.73 2.41 -19.94
N GLN A 99 4.06 1.89 -21.12
CA GLN A 99 3.81 0.54 -21.57
C GLN A 99 4.20 -0.51 -20.51
N CYS A 100 3.52 -1.66 -20.57
CA CYS A 100 3.63 -2.77 -19.62
C CYS A 100 5.08 -2.99 -19.12
N VAL A 101 5.28 -2.85 -17.81
CA VAL A 101 6.59 -2.88 -17.14
C VAL A 101 7.37 -4.20 -17.33
N ALA A 102 6.68 -5.27 -17.74
CA ALA A 102 7.27 -6.60 -17.94
C ALA A 102 7.69 -6.82 -19.40
N LYS A 103 8.99 -7.02 -19.63
CA LYS A 103 9.55 -7.37 -20.96
C LYS A 103 9.20 -8.79 -21.40
N THR A 104 8.91 -9.67 -20.45
CA THR A 104 8.52 -11.06 -20.69
C THR A 104 7.01 -11.21 -20.61
N PRO A 105 6.36 -11.91 -21.58
CA PRO A 105 4.93 -12.14 -21.52
C PRO A 105 4.55 -12.92 -20.25
N LYS A 106 3.34 -12.67 -19.76
CA LYS A 106 2.82 -13.36 -18.58
C LYS A 106 2.61 -14.85 -18.91
N PRO A 107 3.20 -15.79 -18.15
CA PRO A 107 2.98 -17.22 -18.35
C PRO A 107 1.51 -17.60 -18.10
N PRO A 108 1.06 -18.76 -18.60
CA PRO A 108 -0.24 -19.33 -18.25
C PRO A 108 -0.46 -19.41 -16.74
N ILE A 109 -1.68 -19.09 -16.27
CA ILE A 109 -2.02 -19.03 -14.84
C ILE A 109 -1.77 -20.38 -14.14
N GLU A 110 -2.08 -21.48 -14.82
CA GLU A 110 -1.92 -22.84 -14.29
C GLU A 110 -0.47 -23.17 -13.92
N GLN A 111 0.48 -22.82 -14.80
CA GLN A 111 1.91 -23.01 -14.56
C GLN A 111 2.35 -22.20 -13.35
N MET A 112 1.95 -20.92 -13.29
CA MET A 112 2.29 -20.04 -12.18
C MET A 112 1.70 -20.51 -10.83
N MET A 113 0.52 -21.14 -10.85
CA MET A 113 -0.10 -21.72 -9.65
C MET A 113 0.59 -23.02 -9.20
N SER A 114 1.06 -23.84 -10.13
CA SER A 114 1.84 -25.04 -9.82
C SER A 114 3.16 -24.69 -9.12
N ASP A 115 3.91 -23.74 -9.69
CA ASP A 115 5.16 -23.24 -9.10
C ASP A 115 4.94 -22.59 -7.73
N TYR A 116 3.79 -21.95 -7.55
CA TYR A 116 3.38 -21.37 -6.28
C TYR A 116 3.19 -22.42 -5.19
N ARG A 117 2.47 -23.52 -5.49
CA ARG A 117 2.21 -24.62 -4.54
C ARG A 117 3.50 -25.30 -4.12
N LYS A 118 4.36 -25.66 -5.08
CA LYS A 118 5.68 -26.25 -4.81
C LYS A 118 6.53 -25.38 -3.88
N ARG A 119 6.53 -24.06 -4.13
CA ARG A 119 7.28 -23.11 -3.29
C ARG A 119 6.73 -23.03 -1.87
N LYS A 120 5.40 -23.13 -1.70
CA LYS A 120 4.75 -23.14 -0.39
C LYS A 120 5.08 -24.40 0.41
N GLU A 121 5.04 -25.55 -0.23
CA GLU A 121 5.40 -26.84 0.38
C GLU A 121 6.86 -26.81 0.87
N LEU A 122 7.79 -26.35 0.03
CA LEU A 122 9.20 -26.18 0.42
C LEU A 122 9.37 -25.23 1.61
N GLN A 123 8.61 -24.13 1.65
CA GLN A 123 8.67 -23.19 2.78
C GLN A 123 8.16 -23.82 4.08
N GLN A 124 7.11 -24.64 4.01
CA GLN A 124 6.58 -25.37 5.16
C GLN A 124 7.59 -26.39 5.67
N GLU A 125 8.17 -27.19 4.77
CA GLU A 125 9.16 -28.21 5.12
C GLU A 125 10.40 -27.59 5.81
N VAL A 126 10.90 -26.47 5.27
CA VAL A 126 12.02 -25.73 5.89
C VAL A 126 11.64 -25.20 7.27
N SER A 127 10.42 -24.68 7.44
CA SER A 127 9.95 -24.18 8.73
C SER A 127 9.81 -25.30 9.78
N GLU A 128 9.35 -26.48 9.36
CA GLU A 128 9.22 -27.66 10.22
C GLU A 128 10.57 -28.28 10.58
N LYS A 129 11.54 -28.26 9.67
CA LYS A 129 12.92 -28.70 9.97
C LYS A 129 13.58 -27.79 10.99
N ARG A 130 13.36 -26.48 10.91
CA ARG A 130 13.87 -25.52 11.92
C ARG A 130 13.28 -25.79 13.30
N ARG A 131 11.96 -25.95 13.39
CA ARG A 131 11.28 -26.27 14.66
C ARG A 131 11.71 -27.59 15.31
N ARG A 132 12.23 -28.55 14.53
CA ARG A 132 12.72 -29.83 15.06
C ARG A 132 14.15 -29.75 15.59
N ASN A 133 14.88 -28.70 15.25
CA ASN A 133 16.28 -28.51 15.63
C ASN A 133 16.46 -27.45 16.74
N ASP A 134 15.38 -26.77 17.14
CA ASP A 134 15.29 -25.86 18.29
C ASP A 134 14.73 -26.62 19.51
#